data_AF-A0A146KKG8-F1
#
_entry.id   AF-A0A146KKG8-F1
#
_cell.length_a   1.000
_cell.length_b   1.000
_cell.length_c   1.000
_cell.angle_alpha   90.00
_cell.angle_beta   90.00
_cell.angle_gamma   90.00
#
_symmetry.space_group_name_H-M   'P 1'
#
loop_
_entity.id
_entity.type
_entity.pdbx_description
1 polymer ?
#
loop_
_entity_poly.entity_id
_entity_poly.type
_entity_poly.pdbx_seq_one_letter_code
_entity_poly.pdbx_strand_id
1 'polypeptide(L)'
;LNIPFSIRGLVLRKVQLIKEKAFENQEQMLFAVCPSVTTIESKGFAYCYSMRRFIARNLSIIKKYAFFQCMSLSEITVQNVTSCESNSFDCCHSLVELNFNKLET
;
A
#
# COMPACT_ATOMS: atom_id res chain seq x y z
N LEU A 1 6.31 12.13 -4.97
CA LEU A 1 6.72 12.90 -3.78
C LEU A 1 7.58 11.93 -2.99
N ASN A 2 8.87 12.23 -2.78
CA ASN A 2 9.71 11.42 -1.90
C ASN A 2 9.77 12.15 -0.56
N ILE A 3 9.46 11.45 0.53
CA ILE A 3 9.46 12.04 1.87
C ILE A 3 10.74 11.59 2.59
N PRO A 4 11.68 12.52 2.88
CA PRO A 4 12.99 12.17 3.44
C PRO A 4 12.98 11.99 4.97
N PHE A 5 11.86 12.25 5.64
CA PHE A 5 11.70 12.09 7.09
C PHE A 5 10.65 11.04 7.41
N SER A 6 10.73 10.48 8.61
CA SER A 6 9.80 9.45 9.08
C SER A 6 8.45 10.08 9.45
N ILE A 7 7.37 9.59 8.84
CA ILE A 7 6.00 9.99 9.18
C ILE A 7 5.26 8.86 9.89
N ARG A 8 4.39 9.20 10.85
CA ARG A 8 3.59 8.22 11.60
C ARG A 8 2.22 7.93 11.00
N GLY A 9 1.75 8.76 10.08
CA GLY A 9 0.47 8.59 9.42
C GLY A 9 0.38 9.38 8.13
N LEU A 10 -0.34 8.85 7.16
CA LEU A 10 -0.48 9.43 5.83
C LEU A 10 -1.97 9.60 5.47
N VAL A 11 -2.34 10.79 5.01
CA VAL A 11 -3.68 11.05 4.45
C VAL A 11 -3.56 11.79 3.13
N LEU A 12 -3.92 11.14 2.03
CA LEU A 12 -3.85 11.70 0.68
C LEU A 12 -5.24 11.74 0.03
N ARG A 13 -5.89 12.90 0.07
CA ARG A 13 -7.28 13.05 -0.40
C ARG A 13 -7.45 13.31 -1.90
N LYS A 14 -6.40 13.74 -2.59
CA LYS A 14 -6.46 14.16 -4.01
C LYS A 14 -5.39 13.51 -4.89
N VAL A 15 -4.53 12.69 -4.31
CA VAL A 15 -3.47 12.00 -5.04
C VAL A 15 -4.07 10.77 -5.69
N GLN A 16 -3.84 10.61 -7.00
CA GLN A 16 -4.28 9.44 -7.77
C GLN A 16 -3.18 8.39 -7.92
N LEU A 17 -1.92 8.82 -7.96
CA LEU A 17 -0.76 7.97 -8.21
C LEU A 17 0.24 8.07 -7.05
N ILE A 18 0.56 6.93 -6.45
CA ILE A 18 1.72 6.79 -5.57
C ILE A 18 2.88 6.31 -6.45
N LYS A 19 3.84 7.20 -6.67
CA LYS A 19 5.01 6.94 -7.51
C LYS A 19 5.94 5.89 -6.91
N GLU A 20 6.79 5.32 -7.74
CA GLU A 20 7.83 4.39 -7.33
C GLU A 20 8.58 4.93 -6.09
N LYS A 21 8.66 4.10 -5.04
CA LYS A 21 9.38 4.37 -3.78
C LYS A 21 8.96 5.64 -3.03
N ALA A 22 7.82 6.26 -3.36
CA ALA A 22 7.40 7.53 -2.77
C ALA A 22 7.36 7.52 -1.23
N PHE A 23 7.00 6.37 -0.64
CA PHE A 23 6.97 6.12 0.80
C PHE A 23 7.76 4.86 1.18
N GLU A 24 8.80 4.52 0.43
CA GLU A 24 9.73 3.44 0.81
C GLU A 24 10.42 3.79 2.15
N ASN A 25 10.63 2.80 3.02
CA ASN A 25 11.28 2.94 4.32
C ASN A 25 10.59 3.90 5.30
N GLN A 26 9.26 4.06 5.20
CA GLN A 26 8.48 4.76 6.22
C GLN A 26 8.18 3.83 7.41
N GLU A 27 9.24 3.37 8.07
CA GLU A 27 9.22 2.28 9.05
C GLU A 27 8.30 2.53 10.26
N GLN A 28 8.07 3.80 10.59
CA GLN A 28 7.24 4.24 11.73
C GLN A 28 5.81 4.62 11.33
N MET A 29 5.45 4.50 10.05
CA MET A 29 4.09 4.80 9.58
C MET A 29 3.12 3.78 10.15
N LEU A 30 2.09 4.24 10.85
CA LEU A 30 1.09 3.38 11.48
C LEU A 30 -0.10 3.12 10.55
N PHE A 31 -0.46 4.10 9.72
CA PHE A 31 -1.58 4.00 8.81
C PHE A 31 -1.42 4.87 7.56
N ALA A 32 -2.11 4.48 6.49
CA ALA A 32 -2.29 5.30 5.30
C ALA A 32 -3.76 5.29 4.83
N VAL A 33 -4.31 6.48 4.58
CA VAL A 33 -5.67 6.69 4.05
C VAL A 33 -5.60 7.48 2.76
N CYS A 34 -5.89 6.80 1.66
CA CYS A 34 -5.63 7.25 0.29
C CYS A 34 -6.88 7.01 -0.60
N PRO A 35 -8.04 7.65 -0.31
CA PRO A 35 -9.32 7.30 -0.94
C PRO A 35 -9.34 7.49 -2.46
N SER A 36 -8.54 8.43 -2.99
CA SER A 36 -8.50 8.75 -4.43
C SER A 36 -7.35 8.07 -5.18
N VAL A 37 -6.48 7.33 -4.48
CA VAL A 37 -5.37 6.63 -5.13
C VAL A 37 -5.94 5.48 -5.95
N THR A 38 -5.60 5.46 -7.23
CA THR A 38 -5.95 4.41 -8.20
C THR A 38 -4.79 3.46 -8.45
N THR A 39 -3.55 3.95 -8.34
CA THR A 39 -2.35 3.17 -8.66
C THR A 39 -1.27 3.37 -7.61
N ILE A 40 -0.67 2.25 -7.18
CA ILE A 40 0.57 2.23 -6.41
C ILE A 40 1.65 1.59 -7.27
N GLU A 41 2.67 2.37 -7.60
CA GLU A 41 3.82 1.90 -8.36
C GLU A 41 4.77 1.05 -7.52
N SER A 42 5.80 0.52 -8.19
CA SER A 42 6.80 -0.38 -7.61
C SER A 42 7.31 0.16 -6.27
N LYS A 43 7.28 -0.68 -5.23
CA LYS A 43 7.78 -0.35 -3.88
C LYS A 43 7.17 0.92 -3.25
N GLY A 44 5.98 1.36 -3.69
CA GLY A 44 5.38 2.61 -3.22
C GLY A 44 5.30 2.76 -1.70
N PHE A 45 5.08 1.65 -0.98
CA PHE A 45 5.05 1.54 0.48
C PHE A 45 5.98 0.42 1.01
N ALA A 46 7.02 0.02 0.27
CA ALA A 46 7.92 -1.03 0.75
C ALA A 46 8.61 -0.63 2.07
N TYR A 47 8.84 -1.62 2.94
CA TYR A 47 9.50 -1.47 4.25
C TYR A 47 8.76 -0.54 5.24
N CYS A 48 7.44 -0.39 5.11
CA CYS A 48 6.62 0.27 6.14
C CYS A 48 6.31 -0.69 7.30
N TYR A 49 7.34 -1.10 8.05
CA TYR A 49 7.26 -2.19 9.04
C TYR A 49 6.15 -2.03 10.08
N SER A 50 5.86 -0.80 10.52
CA SER A 50 4.85 -0.50 11.53
C SER A 50 3.43 -0.27 10.99
N MET A 51 3.23 -0.31 9.67
CA MET A 51 1.92 0.02 9.08
C MET A 51 0.94 -1.07 9.42
N ARG A 52 -0.12 -0.75 10.18
CA ARG A 52 -1.16 -1.71 10.57
C ARG A 52 -2.39 -1.63 9.69
N ARG A 53 -2.69 -0.41 9.19
CA ARG A 53 -3.93 -0.11 8.47
C ARG A 53 -3.67 0.63 7.16
N PHE A 54 -4.23 0.11 6.08
CA PHE A 54 -4.22 0.74 4.76
C PHE A 54 -5.64 0.84 4.19
N ILE A 55 -6.05 2.04 3.77
CA ILE A 55 -7.38 2.29 3.18
C ILE A 55 -7.23 3.00 1.84
N ALA A 56 -7.66 2.37 0.75
CA ALA A 56 -7.71 2.98 -0.58
C ALA A 56 -8.87 2.41 -1.41
N ARG A 57 -10.05 3.02 -1.30
CA ARG A 57 -11.28 2.49 -1.93
C ARG A 57 -11.25 2.48 -3.46
N ASN A 58 -10.56 3.45 -4.06
CA ASN A 58 -10.45 3.56 -5.52
C ASN A 58 -9.22 2.85 -6.10
N LEU A 59 -8.44 2.15 -5.27
CA LEU A 59 -7.22 1.47 -5.72
C LEU A 59 -7.59 0.35 -6.70
N SER A 60 -7.01 0.37 -7.89
CA SER A 60 -7.21 -0.61 -8.95
C SER A 60 -5.93 -1.38 -9.30
N ILE A 61 -4.77 -0.72 -9.28
CA ILE A 61 -3.49 -1.30 -9.71
C ILE A 61 -2.48 -1.27 -8.57
N ILE A 62 -1.94 -2.45 -8.25
CA ILE A 62 -0.87 -2.65 -7.28
C ILE A 62 0.32 -3.26 -8.00
N LYS A 63 1.41 -2.49 -8.15
CA LYS A 63 2.63 -2.92 -8.85
C LYS A 63 3.54 -3.77 -7.96
N LYS A 64 4.58 -4.33 -8.59
CA LYS A 64 5.57 -5.22 -7.97
C LYS A 64 6.10 -4.65 -6.64
N TYR A 65 6.13 -5.47 -5.60
CA TYR A 65 6.64 -5.09 -4.27
C TYR A 65 5.99 -3.86 -3.61
N ALA A 66 4.80 -3.41 -4.04
CA ALA A 66 4.17 -2.18 -3.53
C ALA A 66 4.10 -2.09 -1.99
N PHE A 67 3.86 -3.21 -1.30
CA PHE A 67 3.81 -3.36 0.16
C PHE A 67 4.84 -4.38 0.68
N PHE A 68 5.96 -4.55 -0.02
CA PHE A 68 6.99 -5.51 0.38
C PHE A 68 7.48 -5.25 1.81
N GLN A 69 7.50 -6.30 2.64
CA GLN A 69 7.87 -6.23 4.07
C GLN A 69 7.07 -5.23 4.91
N CYS A 70 5.80 -4.97 4.58
CA CYS A 70 4.88 -4.30 5.52
C CYS A 70 4.46 -5.29 6.63
N MET A 71 5.40 -5.66 7.50
CA MET A 71 5.27 -6.81 8.42
C MET A 71 4.08 -6.72 9.38
N SER A 72 3.70 -5.50 9.81
CA SER A 72 2.57 -5.26 10.72
C SER A 72 1.23 -5.08 10.02
N LEU A 73 1.17 -5.12 8.69
CA LEU A 73 -0.04 -4.79 7.93
C LEU A 73 -1.06 -5.92 8.07
N SER A 74 -2.14 -5.64 8.79
CA SER A 74 -3.21 -6.60 9.09
C SER A 74 -4.58 -6.14 8.60
N GLU A 75 -4.80 -4.82 8.46
CA GLU A 75 -6.07 -4.25 8.06
C GLU A 75 -5.95 -3.53 6.71
N ILE A 76 -6.44 -4.17 5.65
CA ILE A 76 -6.48 -3.59 4.29
C ILE A 76 -7.93 -3.40 3.86
N THR A 77 -8.29 -2.16 3.48
CA THR A 77 -9.61 -1.83 2.93
C THR A 77 -9.47 -1.31 1.51
N VAL A 78 -9.75 -2.19 0.55
CA VAL A 78 -9.72 -1.94 -0.91
C VAL A 78 -10.93 -2.61 -1.55
N GLN A 79 -11.46 -2.06 -2.66
CA GLN A 79 -12.70 -2.55 -3.27
C GLN A 79 -12.59 -2.85 -4.77
N ASN A 80 -11.66 -2.18 -5.45
CA ASN A 80 -11.64 -2.10 -6.91
C ASN A 80 -10.36 -2.65 -7.51
N VAL A 81 -9.56 -3.40 -6.75
CA VAL A 81 -8.28 -3.95 -7.23
C VAL A 81 -8.57 -4.98 -8.32
N THR A 82 -8.08 -4.68 -9.52
CA THR A 82 -8.20 -5.54 -10.71
C THR A 82 -6.85 -6.10 -11.14
N SER A 83 -5.74 -5.49 -10.70
CA SER A 83 -4.39 -5.94 -11.03
C SER A 83 -3.47 -5.88 -9.82
N CYS A 84 -2.79 -6.99 -9.54
CA CYS A 84 -1.83 -7.14 -8.46
C CYS A 84 -0.60 -7.90 -8.97
N GLU A 85 0.54 -7.22 -9.05
CA GLU A 85 1.78 -7.82 -9.58
C GLU A 85 2.54 -8.63 -8.52
N SER A 86 3.54 -9.40 -8.98
CA SER A 86 4.31 -10.33 -8.16
C SER A 86 4.91 -9.68 -6.90
N ASN A 87 4.83 -10.42 -5.80
CA ASN A 87 5.42 -10.05 -4.50
C ASN A 87 4.94 -8.71 -3.93
N SER A 88 3.81 -8.18 -4.40
CA SER A 88 3.22 -6.92 -3.91
C SER A 88 2.99 -6.92 -2.40
N PHE A 89 2.65 -8.06 -1.79
CA PHE A 89 2.46 -8.27 -0.35
C PHE A 89 3.44 -9.27 0.26
N ASP A 90 4.58 -9.51 -0.39
CA ASP A 90 5.57 -10.47 0.12
C ASP A 90 6.15 -10.00 1.46
N CYS A 91 6.35 -10.94 2.38
CA CYS A 91 6.70 -10.71 3.79
C CYS A 91 5.71 -9.82 4.60
N CYS A 92 4.44 -9.70 4.19
CA CYS A 92 3.38 -9.10 5.04
C CYS A 92 2.88 -10.11 6.09
N HIS A 93 3.70 -10.42 7.11
CA HIS A 93 3.44 -11.53 8.05
C HIS A 93 2.15 -11.41 8.87
N SER A 94 1.66 -10.18 9.12
CA SER A 94 0.41 -9.96 9.87
C SER A 94 -0.84 -10.02 8.99
N LEU A 95 -0.70 -10.19 7.68
CA LEU A 95 -1.81 -10.23 6.75
C LEU A 95 -2.43 -11.63 6.76
N VAL A 96 -3.62 -11.76 7.37
CA VAL A 96 -4.31 -13.05 7.53
C VAL A 96 -5.11 -13.43 6.28
N GLU A 97 -5.82 -12.45 5.71
CA GLU A 97 -6.67 -12.65 4.55
C GLU A 97 -6.63 -11.42 3.65
N LEU A 98 -6.52 -11.65 2.34
CA LEU A 98 -6.61 -10.61 1.33
C LEU A 98 -7.45 -11.13 0.17
N ASN A 99 -8.69 -10.66 0.08
CA ASN A 99 -9.62 -11.05 -0.97
C ASN A 99 -9.81 -9.89 -1.96
N PHE A 100 -9.53 -10.15 -3.23
CA PHE A 100 -9.77 -9.22 -4.33
C PHE A 100 -10.90 -9.72 -5.22
N ASN A 101 -12.12 -9.28 -4.94
CA ASN A 101 -13.33 -9.70 -5.65
C ASN A 101 -13.37 -9.32 -7.15
N LYS A 102 -12.41 -8.53 -7.65
CA LYS A 102 -12.39 -8.02 -9.03
C LYS A 102 -11.10 -8.34 -9.79
N LEU A 103 -10.23 -9.23 -9.28
CA LEU A 103 -9.06 -9.66 -10.06
C LEU A 103 -9.52 -10.35 -11.34
N GLU A 104 -9.12 -9.82 -12.49
CA GLU A 104 -9.25 -10.51 -13.77
C GLU A 104 -8.14 -11.57 -13.84
N THR A 105 -8.51 -12.84 -13.75
CA THR A 105 -7.61 -13.99 -13.92
C THR A 105 -7.40 -14.33 -15.38
#